data_AF-A0A945QY81-F1
#
_entry.id   AF-A0A945QY81-F1
#
_cell.length_a   1.000
_cell.length_b   1.000
_cell.length_c   1.000
_cell.angle_alpha   90.00
_cell.angle_beta   90.00
_cell.angle_gamma   90.00
#
_symmetry.space_group_name_H-M   'P 1'
#
loop_
_entity.id
_entity.type
_entity.pdbx_description
1 polymer ?
#
loop_
_entity_poly.entity_id
_entity_poly.type
_entity_poly.pdbx_seq_one_letter_code
_entity_poly.pdbx_strand_id
1 'polypeptide(L)'
;MNKSIQVNPYEIARLSRNQGLSTGDFITSHMADDGPFLEKTSGGACVFWGQEGCTVHKDRPLVCRLYPLGRVVTPDGEELFRTVEPHPDTKGDYGTNGNVDGFLKTQDAAIYVEAADRYHALFNDLLALVDIDDASGGGPMVQDWLDLDELLSHTEVAETNDDLRDRMIAHIEIIRALAEYMRGDQQSNG
;
A
#
# COMPACT_ATOMS: atom_id res chain seq x y z
N MET A 1 -1.78 21.91 -3.38
CA MET A 1 -1.00 20.65 -3.39
C MET A 1 -1.99 19.50 -3.36
N ASN A 2 -2.03 18.66 -4.40
CA ASN A 2 -2.98 17.55 -4.49
C ASN A 2 -2.53 16.45 -3.52
N LYS A 3 -3.12 16.39 -2.31
CA LYS A 3 -2.76 15.36 -1.31
C LYS A 3 -3.37 14.04 -1.73
N SER A 4 -2.61 13.16 -2.36
CA SER A 4 -3.05 11.81 -2.73
C SER A 4 -2.80 10.83 -1.57
N ILE A 5 -3.72 9.90 -1.37
CA ILE A 5 -3.61 8.87 -0.32
C ILE A 5 -3.20 7.58 -1.02
N GLN A 6 -1.91 7.26 -0.92
CA GLN A 6 -1.37 6.01 -1.45
C GLN A 6 -1.78 4.84 -0.55
N VAL A 7 -2.10 3.71 -1.19
CA VAL A 7 -2.42 2.44 -0.52
C VAL A 7 -1.59 1.30 -1.09
N ASN A 8 -1.27 0.31 -0.25
CA ASN A 8 -0.65 -0.95 -0.66
C ASN A 8 -1.67 -2.12 -0.63
N PRO A 9 -1.33 -3.33 -1.13
CA PRO A 9 -2.27 -4.43 -1.19
C PRO A 9 -2.86 -4.89 0.16
N TYR A 10 -2.12 -4.76 1.26
CA TYR A 10 -2.67 -5.04 2.61
C TYR A 10 -3.74 -4.00 3.00
N GLU A 11 -3.53 -2.74 2.66
CA GLU A 11 -4.49 -1.67 2.91
C GLU A 11 -5.72 -1.79 2.00
N ILE A 12 -5.54 -2.19 0.74
CA ILE A 12 -6.65 -2.52 -0.18
C ILE A 12 -7.49 -3.63 0.43
N ALA A 13 -6.89 -4.79 0.76
CA ALA A 13 -7.61 -5.92 1.35
C ALA A 13 -8.41 -5.53 2.61
N ARG A 14 -7.82 -4.67 3.44
CA ARG A 14 -8.45 -4.18 4.67
C ARG A 14 -9.61 -3.24 4.40
N LEU A 15 -9.46 -2.30 3.47
CA LEU A 15 -10.51 -1.35 3.09
C LEU A 15 -11.64 -2.07 2.34
N SER A 16 -11.33 -3.02 1.44
CA SER A 16 -12.31 -3.89 0.79
C SER A 16 -13.18 -4.62 1.81
N ARG A 17 -12.55 -5.23 2.82
CA ARG A 17 -13.27 -5.90 3.92
C ARG A 17 -14.15 -4.93 4.72
N ASN A 18 -13.65 -3.71 5.00
CA ASN A 18 -14.44 -2.68 5.68
C ASN A 18 -15.70 -2.31 4.89
N GLN A 19 -15.58 -2.21 3.57
CA GLN A 19 -16.66 -1.86 2.65
C GLN A 19 -17.57 -3.04 2.28
N GLY A 20 -17.21 -4.28 2.64
CA GLY A 20 -17.94 -5.49 2.23
C GLY A 20 -17.80 -5.81 0.74
N LEU A 21 -16.64 -5.48 0.15
CA LEU A 21 -16.33 -5.67 -1.27
C LEU A 21 -15.20 -6.69 -1.45
N SER A 22 -15.11 -7.28 -2.64
CA SER A 22 -13.87 -7.92 -3.10
C SER A 22 -12.76 -6.88 -3.32
N THR A 23 -11.50 -7.31 -3.44
CA THR A 23 -10.40 -6.40 -3.80
C THR A 23 -10.60 -5.79 -5.18
N GLY A 24 -10.99 -6.58 -6.17
CA GLY A 24 -11.27 -6.09 -7.53
C GLY A 24 -12.42 -5.09 -7.60
N ASP A 25 -13.53 -5.35 -6.90
CA ASP A 25 -14.65 -4.40 -6.83
C ASP A 25 -14.23 -3.11 -6.13
N PHE A 26 -13.42 -3.21 -5.07
CA PHE A 26 -12.90 -2.06 -4.36
C PHE A 26 -11.99 -1.21 -5.24
N ILE A 27 -11.03 -1.83 -5.94
CA ILE A 27 -10.11 -1.14 -6.85
C ILE A 27 -10.92 -0.40 -7.91
N THR A 28 -11.89 -1.07 -8.54
CA THR A 28 -12.74 -0.49 -9.58
C THR A 28 -13.57 0.71 -9.09
N SER A 29 -14.00 0.72 -7.83
CA SER A 29 -14.96 1.71 -7.32
C SER A 29 -14.37 2.79 -6.41
N HIS A 30 -13.18 2.59 -5.85
CA HIS A 30 -12.61 3.46 -4.81
C HIS A 30 -11.15 3.88 -5.07
N MET A 31 -10.51 3.41 -6.14
CA MET A 31 -9.16 3.81 -6.51
C MET A 31 -9.14 4.68 -7.76
N ALA A 32 -8.15 5.56 -7.83
CA ALA A 32 -7.91 6.38 -9.00
C ALA A 32 -7.24 5.56 -10.11
N ASP A 33 -7.52 5.92 -11.36
CA ASP A 33 -6.94 5.25 -12.53
C ASP A 33 -5.41 5.46 -12.63
N ASP A 34 -4.88 6.54 -12.06
CA ASP A 34 -3.49 7.01 -12.26
C ASP A 34 -2.50 6.57 -11.18
N GLY A 35 -2.77 5.44 -10.52
CA GLY A 35 -1.82 4.78 -9.62
C GLY A 35 -2.49 4.23 -8.37
N PRO A 36 -1.69 3.87 -7.35
CA PRO A 36 -2.19 3.22 -6.14
C PRO A 36 -2.80 4.22 -5.16
N PHE A 37 -3.68 5.10 -5.63
CA PHE A 37 -4.28 6.17 -4.85
C PHE A 37 -5.77 5.94 -4.64
N LEU A 38 -6.27 6.31 -3.47
CA LEU A 38 -7.71 6.41 -3.26
C LEU A 38 -8.30 7.53 -4.10
N GLU A 39 -9.48 7.25 -4.66
CA GLU A 39 -10.27 8.20 -5.46
C GLU A 39 -10.65 9.44 -4.64
N LYS A 40 -10.90 10.54 -5.35
CA LYS A 40 -11.36 11.80 -4.77
C LYS A 40 -12.76 12.13 -5.25
N THR A 41 -13.54 12.73 -4.36
CA THR A 41 -14.81 13.35 -4.74
C THR A 41 -14.56 14.54 -5.68
N SER A 42 -15.61 15.01 -6.35
CA SER A 42 -15.54 16.24 -7.17
C SER A 42 -15.09 17.48 -6.39
N GLY A 43 -15.23 17.48 -5.06
CA GLY A 43 -14.72 18.51 -4.17
C GLY A 43 -13.24 18.34 -3.77
N GLY A 44 -12.55 17.32 -4.27
CA GLY A 44 -11.14 17.04 -4.00
C GLY A 44 -10.86 16.33 -2.67
N ALA A 45 -11.89 16.02 -1.87
CA ALA A 45 -11.76 15.23 -0.65
C ALA A 45 -11.62 13.73 -0.98
N CYS A 46 -10.99 12.95 -0.09
CA CYS A 46 -10.94 11.49 -0.19
C CYS A 46 -12.36 10.91 -0.31
N VAL A 47 -12.52 9.84 -1.11
CA VAL A 47 -13.79 9.12 -1.28
C VAL A 47 -14.45 8.68 0.03
N PHE A 48 -13.67 8.42 1.09
CA PHE A 48 -14.18 8.04 2.42
C PHE A 48 -14.46 9.22 3.36
N TRP A 49 -14.42 10.46 2.86
CA TRP A 49 -14.75 11.64 3.67
C TRP A 49 -16.26 11.84 3.74
N GLY A 50 -16.85 11.60 4.91
CA GLY A 50 -18.26 11.83 5.22
C GLY A 50 -18.51 13.09 6.05
N GLN A 51 -19.78 13.35 6.40
CA GLN A 51 -20.18 14.52 7.20
C GLN A 51 -19.52 14.56 8.58
N GLU A 52 -19.32 13.39 9.19
CA GLU A 52 -18.73 13.25 10.53
C GLU A 52 -17.23 12.91 10.51
N GLY A 53 -16.61 12.94 9.32
CA GLY A 53 -15.20 12.61 9.11
C GLY A 53 -14.99 11.33 8.30
N CYS A 54 -13.83 10.68 8.48
CA CYS A 54 -13.45 9.49 7.71
C CYS A 54 -14.31 8.28 8.09
N THR A 55 -15.09 7.76 7.14
CA THR A 55 -16.00 6.62 7.35
C THR A 55 -15.26 5.31 7.62
N VAL A 56 -14.00 5.21 7.18
CA VAL A 56 -13.12 4.05 7.37
C VAL A 56 -12.03 4.31 8.42
N HIS A 57 -12.22 5.26 9.35
CA HIS A 57 -11.14 5.74 10.22
C HIS A 57 -10.38 4.64 10.97
N LYS A 58 -11.07 3.58 11.42
CA LYS A 58 -10.44 2.43 12.10
C LYS A 58 -9.44 1.67 11.20
N ASP A 59 -9.69 1.66 9.91
CA ASP A 59 -8.92 0.95 8.88
C ASP A 59 -8.13 1.92 7.98
N ARG A 60 -8.03 3.20 8.38
CA ARG A 60 -7.36 4.25 7.59
C ARG A 60 -5.93 3.85 7.18
N PRO A 61 -5.49 4.20 5.96
CA PRO A 61 -4.15 3.90 5.47
C PRO A 61 -3.03 4.51 6.33
N LEU A 62 -1.81 3.99 6.17
CA LEU A 62 -0.59 4.44 6.81
C LEU A 62 -0.38 5.93 6.61
N VAL A 63 -0.54 6.45 5.39
CA VAL A 63 -0.43 7.89 5.10
C VAL A 63 -1.35 8.72 5.99
N CYS A 64 -2.58 8.26 6.24
CA CYS A 64 -3.53 8.92 7.12
C CYS A 64 -3.19 8.76 8.60
N ARG A 65 -2.57 7.64 9.01
CA ARG A 65 -2.08 7.41 10.38
C ARG A 65 -0.87 8.28 10.70
N LEU A 66 -0.01 8.48 9.72
CA LEU A 66 1.23 9.22 9.90
C LEU A 66 1.00 10.73 9.95
N TYR A 67 -0.02 11.25 9.25
CA TYR A 67 -0.30 12.67 9.21
C TYR A 67 -0.34 13.30 10.62
N PRO A 68 0.42 14.38 10.90
CA PRO A 68 1.13 15.28 9.97
C PRO A 68 2.61 14.92 9.72
N LEU A 69 3.02 13.68 9.98
CA LEU A 69 4.34 13.17 9.63
C LEU A 69 4.31 12.54 8.23
N GLY A 70 5.34 12.82 7.45
CA GLY A 70 5.76 12.03 6.31
C GLY A 70 6.84 11.05 6.74
N ARG A 71 6.79 9.85 6.17
CA ARG A 71 7.79 8.80 6.35
C ARG A 71 8.55 8.61 5.04
N VAL A 72 9.87 8.51 5.14
CA VAL A 72 10.77 8.26 4.03
C VAL A 72 11.68 7.11 4.42
N VAL A 73 11.80 6.12 3.55
CA VAL A 73 12.82 5.06 3.67
C VAL A 73 13.85 5.33 2.59
N THR A 74 15.11 5.47 2.96
CA THR A 74 16.20 5.72 2.01
C THR A 74 16.63 4.42 1.32
N PRO A 75 17.37 4.48 0.20
CA PRO A 75 17.85 3.28 -0.49
C PRO A 75 18.75 2.35 0.37
N ASP A 76 19.45 2.90 1.36
CA ASP A 76 20.26 2.16 2.33
C ASP A 76 19.45 1.65 3.53
N GLY A 77 18.14 1.88 3.54
CA GLY A 77 17.21 1.36 4.55
C GLY A 77 17.06 2.23 5.79
N GLU A 78 17.58 3.47 5.78
CA GLU A 78 17.37 4.42 6.87
C GLU A 78 15.92 4.94 6.83
N GLU A 79 15.24 4.85 7.97
CA GLU A 79 13.89 5.39 8.14
C GLU A 79 13.94 6.80 8.73
N LEU A 80 13.33 7.75 8.03
CA LEU A 80 13.28 9.15 8.40
C LEU A 80 11.84 9.64 8.47
N PHE A 81 11.52 10.39 9.52
CA PHE A 81 10.24 11.08 9.67
C PHE A 81 10.42 12.59 9.56
N ARG A 82 9.53 13.25 8.83
CA ARG A 82 9.52 14.71 8.65
C ARG A 82 8.12 15.23 8.85
N THR A 83 7.97 16.42 9.42
CA THR A 83 6.69 17.11 9.45
C THR A 83 6.32 17.56 8.04
N VAL A 84 5.09 17.28 7.61
CA VAL A 84 4.49 17.87 6.42
C VAL A 84 3.67 19.09 6.81
N GLU A 85 3.60 20.09 5.91
CA GLU A 85 2.76 21.27 6.10
C GLU A 85 1.29 20.84 6.32
N PRO A 86 0.73 21.05 7.52
CA PRO A 86 -0.65 20.69 7.78
C PRO A 86 -1.62 21.48 6.92
N HIS A 87 -2.78 20.90 6.62
CA HIS A 87 -3.88 21.67 6.05
C HIS A 87 -4.33 22.74 7.06
N PRO A 88 -4.63 23.98 6.65
CA PRO A 88 -5.06 25.06 7.57
C PRO A 88 -6.24 24.69 8.46
N ASP A 89 -7.13 23.82 7.98
CA ASP A 89 -8.31 23.37 8.72
C ASP A 89 -8.05 22.19 9.67
N THR A 90 -6.79 21.76 9.83
CA THR A 90 -6.43 20.71 10.78
C THR A 90 -6.41 21.29 12.19
N LYS A 91 -7.29 20.81 13.07
CA LYS A 91 -7.40 21.24 14.47
C LYS A 91 -6.56 20.38 15.43
N GLY A 92 -5.45 19.81 14.97
CA GLY A 92 -4.59 18.97 15.80
C GLY A 92 -3.83 19.79 16.85
N ASP A 93 -3.48 19.16 17.97
CA ASP A 93 -2.56 19.73 18.95
C ASP A 93 -1.11 19.46 18.52
N TYR A 94 -0.39 20.52 18.15
CA TYR A 94 1.01 20.45 17.73
C TYR A 94 1.91 20.95 18.86
N GLY A 95 2.94 20.17 19.19
CA GLY A 95 3.88 20.53 20.23
C GLY A 95 5.14 19.67 20.21
N THR A 96 6.04 19.92 21.15
CA THR A 96 7.31 19.20 21.30
C THR A 96 7.28 18.10 22.36
N ASN A 97 6.12 17.88 22.97
CA ASN A 97 5.93 16.85 23.99
C ASN A 97 5.67 15.49 23.33
N GLY A 98 6.73 14.69 23.18
CA GLY A 98 6.64 13.33 22.64
C GLY A 98 7.81 12.98 21.72
N ASN A 99 7.75 11.79 21.12
CA ASN A 99 8.65 11.34 20.07
C ASN A 99 7.87 10.55 19.02
N VAL A 100 8.54 10.24 17.90
CA VAL A 100 7.92 9.53 16.77
C VAL A 100 7.39 8.17 17.21
N ASP A 101 8.19 7.36 17.91
CA ASP A 101 7.76 6.05 18.46
C ASP A 101 6.46 6.12 19.26
N GLY A 102 6.35 7.10 20.17
CA GLY A 102 5.17 7.32 20.97
C GLY A 102 3.97 7.69 20.09
N PHE A 103 4.18 8.58 19.11
CA PHE A 103 3.14 8.94 18.15
C PHE A 103 2.65 7.71 17.36
N LEU A 104 3.54 6.94 16.75
CA LEU A 104 3.20 5.75 15.97
C LEU A 104 2.39 4.72 16.79
N LYS A 105 2.72 4.55 18.08
CA LYS A 105 1.95 3.69 19.00
C LYS A 105 0.53 4.19 19.22
N THR A 106 0.33 5.49 19.40
CA THR A 106 -1.04 6.06 19.52
C THR A 106 -1.86 5.96 18.24
N GLN A 107 -1.19 5.86 17.09
CA GLN A 107 -1.82 5.71 15.78
C GLN A 107 -2.03 4.26 15.36
N ASP A 108 -1.66 3.29 16.20
CA ASP A 108 -1.74 1.85 15.89
C ASP A 108 -1.11 1.53 14.51
N ALA A 109 0.09 2.10 14.28
CA ALA A 109 0.71 2.10 12.97
C ALA A 109 1.59 0.87 12.68
N ALA A 110 1.90 0.05 13.68
CA ALA A 110 2.94 -0.99 13.58
C ALA A 110 2.72 -1.96 12.40
N ILE A 111 1.51 -2.54 12.28
CA ILE A 111 1.21 -3.47 11.18
C ILE A 111 1.16 -2.79 9.81
N TYR A 112 0.80 -1.51 9.77
CA TYR A 112 0.76 -0.72 8.54
C TYR A 112 2.16 -0.37 8.05
N VAL A 113 3.08 -0.05 8.97
CA VAL A 113 4.50 0.13 8.69
C VAL A 113 5.11 -1.18 8.20
N GLU A 114 4.86 -2.29 8.90
CA GLU A 114 5.31 -3.62 8.47
C GLU A 114 4.84 -3.95 7.05
N ALA A 115 3.56 -3.74 6.76
CA ALA A 115 3.01 -3.99 5.43
C ALA A 115 3.65 -3.12 4.34
N ALA A 116 3.82 -1.82 4.62
CA ALA A 116 4.46 -0.90 3.69
C ALA A 116 5.91 -1.33 3.38
N ASP A 117 6.68 -1.71 4.39
CA ASP A 117 8.08 -2.13 4.21
C ASP A 117 8.20 -3.43 3.43
N ARG A 118 7.35 -4.41 3.78
CA ARG A 118 7.31 -5.71 3.13
C ARG A 118 6.94 -5.63 1.65
N TYR A 119 5.90 -4.86 1.32
CA TYR A 119 5.53 -4.65 -0.08
C TYR A 119 6.55 -3.79 -0.81
N HIS A 120 7.12 -2.76 -0.18
CA HIS A 120 8.18 -1.96 -0.79
C HIS A 120 9.41 -2.82 -1.15
N ALA A 121 9.85 -3.68 -0.24
CA ALA A 121 10.94 -4.63 -0.50
C ALA A 121 10.60 -5.59 -1.64
N LEU A 122 9.38 -6.15 -1.65
CA LEU A 122 8.92 -7.00 -2.75
C LEU A 122 8.96 -6.26 -4.10
N PHE A 123 8.42 -5.05 -4.17
CA PHE A 123 8.40 -4.26 -5.39
C PHE A 123 9.80 -3.91 -5.89
N ASN A 124 10.73 -3.55 -5.00
CA ASN A 124 12.11 -3.29 -5.36
C ASN A 124 12.78 -4.55 -5.93
N ASP A 125 12.56 -5.72 -5.31
CA ASP A 125 13.10 -6.99 -5.79
C ASP A 125 12.55 -7.36 -7.17
N LEU A 126 11.27 -7.09 -7.44
CA LEU A 126 10.63 -7.34 -8.73
C LEU A 126 11.11 -6.38 -9.82
N LEU A 127 11.22 -5.09 -9.51
CA LEU A 127 11.75 -4.09 -10.44
C LEU A 127 13.18 -4.41 -10.87
N ALA A 128 13.99 -5.00 -9.99
CA ALA A 128 15.34 -5.46 -10.33
C ALA A 128 15.35 -6.65 -11.32
N LEU A 129 14.20 -7.26 -11.63
CA LEU A 129 14.07 -8.36 -12.61
C LEU A 129 13.56 -7.92 -13.95
N VAL A 130 12.92 -6.75 -14.01
CA VAL A 130 12.48 -6.16 -15.26
C VAL A 130 13.68 -5.38 -15.79
N ASP A 131 14.22 -5.80 -16.94
CA ASP A 131 15.29 -5.07 -17.60
C ASP A 131 14.72 -3.72 -18.08
N ILE A 132 15.03 -2.63 -17.38
CA ILE A 132 14.45 -1.29 -17.60
C ILE A 132 14.87 -0.71 -18.97
N ASP A 133 15.81 -1.34 -19.66
CA ASP A 133 16.30 -0.94 -20.98
C ASP A 133 15.36 -1.34 -22.14
N ASP A 134 14.36 -2.19 -21.94
CA ASP A 134 13.36 -2.50 -22.98
C ASP A 134 12.13 -1.58 -22.89
N ALA A 135 12.33 -0.31 -23.27
CA ALA A 135 11.29 0.72 -23.39
C ALA A 135 10.21 0.41 -24.47
N SER A 136 10.14 -0.83 -24.97
CA SER A 136 9.20 -1.29 -26.01
C SER A 136 8.14 -2.27 -25.51
N GLY A 137 8.24 -2.83 -24.30
CA GLY A 137 7.37 -3.92 -23.85
C GLY A 137 6.54 -3.54 -22.64
N GLY A 138 5.21 -3.63 -22.74
CA GLY A 138 4.27 -3.45 -21.63
C GLY A 138 4.57 -4.36 -20.45
N GLY A 139 5.43 -3.90 -19.54
CA GLY A 139 5.54 -4.47 -18.20
C GLY A 139 4.20 -4.32 -17.47
N PRO A 140 3.90 -5.21 -16.51
CA PRO A 140 2.65 -5.15 -15.77
C PRO A 140 2.44 -3.74 -15.21
N MET A 141 1.27 -3.17 -15.50
CA MET A 141 0.94 -1.84 -15.03
C MET A 141 0.92 -1.86 -13.50
N VAL A 142 1.22 -0.72 -12.86
CA VAL A 142 1.18 -0.62 -11.39
C VAL A 142 -0.16 -1.14 -10.82
N GLN A 143 -1.25 -0.95 -11.56
CA GLN A 143 -2.60 -1.44 -11.22
C GLN A 143 -2.71 -2.97 -11.18
N ASP A 144 -2.01 -3.69 -12.06
CA ASP A 144 -2.02 -5.16 -12.13
C ASP A 144 -1.42 -5.79 -10.87
N TRP A 145 -0.59 -5.04 -10.14
CA TRP A 145 0.00 -5.46 -8.87
C TRP A 145 -0.80 -5.09 -7.64
N LEU A 146 -1.89 -4.33 -7.79
CA LEU A 146 -2.72 -3.91 -6.65
C LEU A 146 -3.74 -4.97 -6.28
N ASP A 147 -4.24 -5.73 -7.26
CA ASP A 147 -5.13 -6.87 -7.01
C ASP A 147 -4.36 -8.19 -6.90
N LEU A 148 -3.61 -8.34 -5.81
CA LEU A 148 -2.87 -9.58 -5.56
C LEU A 148 -3.79 -10.79 -5.34
N ASP A 149 -5.05 -10.60 -4.99
CA ASP A 149 -6.01 -11.71 -4.90
C ASP A 149 -6.33 -12.26 -6.28
N GLU A 150 -6.65 -11.38 -7.22
CA GLU A 150 -6.94 -11.77 -8.60
C GLU A 150 -5.71 -12.39 -9.25
N LEU A 151 -4.54 -11.75 -9.08
CA LEU A 151 -3.26 -12.24 -9.63
C LEU A 151 -2.92 -13.65 -9.14
N LEU A 152 -3.22 -13.96 -7.87
CA LEU A 152 -2.86 -15.23 -7.25
C LEU A 152 -4.01 -16.26 -7.26
N SER A 153 -5.19 -15.90 -7.78
CA SER A 153 -6.40 -16.73 -7.80
C SER A 153 -6.22 -18.09 -8.48
N HIS A 154 -5.24 -18.20 -9.39
CA HIS A 154 -4.91 -19.43 -10.12
C HIS A 154 -3.80 -20.28 -9.47
N THR A 155 -3.26 -19.84 -8.33
CA THR A 155 -2.22 -20.58 -7.62
C THR A 155 -2.84 -21.57 -6.64
N GLU A 156 -2.34 -22.82 -6.59
CA GLU A 156 -2.80 -23.83 -5.62
C GLU A 156 -2.57 -23.43 -4.15
N VAL A 157 -1.82 -22.34 -3.93
CA VAL A 157 -1.44 -21.78 -2.62
C VAL A 157 -2.46 -20.74 -2.12
N ALA A 158 -3.45 -20.35 -2.95
CA ALA A 158 -4.43 -19.32 -2.63
C ALA A 158 -5.67 -19.88 -1.90
N GLU A 159 -5.48 -20.49 -0.72
CA GLU A 159 -6.55 -20.46 0.28
C GLU A 159 -6.47 -19.10 0.98
N THR A 160 -7.47 -18.25 0.77
CA THR A 160 -7.55 -16.92 1.37
C THR A 160 -7.64 -17.04 2.88
N ASN A 161 -6.53 -16.74 3.57
CA ASN A 161 -6.54 -16.65 5.02
C ASN A 161 -7.41 -15.47 5.45
N ASP A 162 -8.37 -15.72 6.35
CA ASP A 162 -9.21 -14.69 6.94
C ASP A 162 -8.39 -13.66 7.74
N ASP A 163 -7.20 -14.02 8.22
CA ASP A 163 -6.26 -13.08 8.80
C ASP A 163 -5.50 -12.30 7.72
N LEU A 164 -5.62 -10.97 7.76
CA LEU A 164 -5.01 -10.08 6.76
C LEU A 164 -3.48 -10.05 6.81
N ARG A 165 -2.87 -10.29 7.98
CA ARG A 165 -1.42 -10.34 8.11
C ARG A 165 -0.88 -11.61 7.48
N ASP A 166 -1.50 -12.75 7.78
CA ASP A 166 -1.11 -14.02 7.20
C ASP A 166 -1.31 -14.02 5.67
N ARG A 167 -2.42 -13.43 5.20
CA ARG A 167 -2.66 -13.23 3.77
C ARG A 167 -1.57 -12.39 3.10
N MET A 168 -1.12 -11.30 3.72
CA MET A 168 0.02 -10.52 3.24
C MET A 168 1.30 -11.36 3.15
N ILE A 169 1.59 -12.18 4.17
CA ILE A 169 2.76 -13.06 4.18
C ILE A 169 2.68 -14.05 3.00
N ALA A 170 1.54 -14.71 2.83
CA ALA A 170 1.30 -15.66 1.75
C ALA A 170 1.48 -15.01 0.36
N HIS A 171 0.91 -13.82 0.13
CA HIS A 171 1.09 -13.10 -1.12
C HIS A 171 2.57 -12.89 -1.45
N ILE A 172 3.35 -12.41 -0.48
CA ILE A 172 4.77 -12.12 -0.67
C ILE A 172 5.57 -13.39 -0.93
N GLU A 173 5.31 -14.46 -0.19
CA GLU A 173 6.00 -15.75 -0.37
C GLU A 173 5.73 -16.36 -1.75
N ILE A 174 4.46 -16.35 -2.19
CA ILE A 174 4.09 -16.87 -3.51
C ILE A 174 4.77 -16.06 -4.62
N ILE A 175 4.71 -14.73 -4.56
CA ILE A 175 5.31 -13.88 -5.60
C ILE A 175 6.83 -14.04 -5.63
N ARG A 176 7.50 -14.16 -4.48
CA ARG A 176 8.94 -14.42 -4.42
C ARG A 176 9.30 -15.77 -5.05
N ALA A 177 8.56 -16.83 -4.73
CA ALA A 177 8.77 -18.14 -5.31
C ALA A 177 8.60 -18.14 -6.84
N LEU A 178 7.57 -17.45 -7.35
CA LEU A 178 7.35 -17.27 -8.78
C LEU A 178 8.50 -16.52 -9.45
N ALA A 179 8.97 -15.43 -8.83
CA ALA A 179 10.08 -14.64 -9.33
C ALA A 179 11.41 -15.42 -9.36
N GLU A 180 11.66 -16.29 -8.38
CA GLU A 180 12.82 -17.19 -8.35
C GLU A 180 12.73 -18.26 -9.44
N TYR A 181 11.56 -18.87 -9.61
CA TYR A 181 11.30 -19.85 -10.67
C TYR A 181 11.57 -19.25 -12.06
N MET A 182 11.04 -18.06 -12.33
CA MET A 182 11.26 -17.36 -13.61
C MET A 182 12.74 -17.04 -13.88
N ARG A 183 13.53 -16.67 -12.86
CA ARG A 183 14.98 -16.46 -13.00
C ARG A 183 15.73 -17.76 -13.34
N GLY A 184 15.37 -18.86 -12.70
CA GLY A 184 16.00 -20.18 -12.94
C GLY A 184 15.75 -20.72 -14.34
N ASP A 185 14.53 -20.52 -14.87
CA ASP A 185 14.17 -20.89 -16.25
C ASP A 185 14.90 -20.04 -17.31
N GLN A 186 15.20 -18.77 -17.02
CA GLN A 186 16.00 -17.94 -17.91
C GLN A 186 17.50 -18.28 -17.91
N GLN A 187 18.05 -18.71 -16.77
CA GLN A 187 19.46 -19.11 -16.67
C GLN A 187 19.75 -20.51 -17.25
N SER A 188 18.74 -21.37 -17.38
CA SER A 188 18.88 -22.72 -17.96
C SER A 188 18.70 -22.77 -19.47
N ASN A 189 18.17 -21.70 -20.08
CA ASN A 189 17.92 -21.58 -21.53
C ASN A 189 18.88 -20.62 -22.26
N GLY A 190 19.92 -20.11 -21.59
CA GLY A 190 20.99 -19.27 -22.16
C GLY A 190 22.34 -19.96 -22.17
#